data_AF-A0A7J6C2M9-F1
#
_entry.id   AF-A0A7J6C2M9-F1
#
_cell.length_a   1.000
_cell.length_b   1.000
_cell.length_c   1.000
_cell.angle_alpha   90.00
_cell.angle_beta   90.00
_cell.angle_gamma   90.00
#
_symmetry.space_group_name_H-M   'P 1'
#
loop_
_entity.id
_entity.type
_entity.pdbx_description
1 polymer ?
#
loop_
_entity_poly.entity_id
_entity_poly.type
_entity_poly.pdbx_seq_one_letter_code
_entity_poly.pdbx_strand_id
1 'polypeptide(L)'
;MKWDQQTGRNKLLKHYLKTCMNWISTLNCSKSNSPDVNVFMRKASDDHSKLVLSCLATGFYPRDIEMNIRLDGSKLEGKISSEIRPNNDETFQMRTTVEIDRNHKGSYDCFVIHSNLTEPVSVEWERHHFFYRFIVLSKAENFPDFTAEAVADDRRMKHYNTEVEDWKRVNLFEYDRIEPLPEPYEPRDWYKDQLKIVSNCTQCSDVLQRIIGCKLEKFPNGTVMNLTVFDEYGFDENYLMAFNYDTLQWIDKSPKAKEIKKDWDRHTERKQYLYKYLNDCMDWISKFNNTNKSEL
;
A
#
# COMPACT_ATOMS: atom_id res chain seq x y z
N MET A 1 -13.96 38.98 -61.98
CA MET A 1 -12.89 39.32 -61.01
C MET A 1 -11.91 38.16 -60.98
N LYS A 2 -10.75 38.27 -61.65
CA LYS A 2 -9.79 37.16 -61.82
C LYS A 2 -8.83 37.11 -60.64
N TRP A 3 -9.22 36.43 -59.57
CA TRP A 3 -8.38 36.25 -58.37
C TRP A 3 -7.12 35.42 -58.64
N ASP A 4 -7.20 34.48 -59.59
CA ASP A 4 -6.11 33.53 -59.88
C ASP A 4 -4.94 34.13 -60.68
N GLN A 5 -5.11 35.32 -61.26
CA GLN A 5 -4.06 36.00 -62.04
C GLN A 5 -3.21 36.96 -61.21
N GLN A 6 -3.42 37.05 -59.89
CA GLN A 6 -2.62 37.90 -59.00
C GLN A 6 -1.31 37.22 -58.58
N THR A 7 -0.40 37.03 -59.53
CA THR A 7 0.88 36.32 -59.33
C THR A 7 1.71 36.91 -58.19
N GLY A 8 1.67 38.24 -58.01
CA GLY A 8 2.35 38.93 -56.89
C GLY A 8 1.75 38.59 -55.53
N ARG A 9 0.41 38.64 -55.40
CA ARG A 9 -0.30 38.31 -54.16
C ARG A 9 -0.14 36.84 -53.78
N ASN A 10 -0.21 35.93 -54.76
CA ASN A 10 -0.03 34.50 -54.53
C ASN A 10 1.41 34.16 -54.11
N LYS A 11 2.42 34.85 -54.65
CA LYS A 11 3.81 34.74 -54.17
C LYS A 11 3.96 35.26 -52.74
N LEU A 12 3.33 36.39 -52.41
CA LEU A 12 3.36 36.95 -51.06
C LEU A 12 2.69 36.04 -50.04
N LEU A 13 1.50 35.51 -50.36
CA LEU A 13 0.78 34.53 -49.55
C LEU A 13 1.58 33.24 -49.37
N LYS A 14 2.21 32.72 -50.43
CA LYS A 14 3.02 31.51 -50.35
C LYS A 14 4.29 31.72 -49.53
N HIS A 15 4.91 32.90 -49.61
CA HIS A 15 6.02 33.27 -48.74
C HIS A 15 5.55 33.40 -47.29
N TYR A 16 4.45 34.12 -47.05
CA TYR A 16 3.88 34.30 -45.71
C TYR A 16 3.50 32.97 -45.05
N LEU A 17 2.84 32.06 -45.77
CA LEU A 17 2.51 30.72 -45.30
C LEU A 17 3.75 29.87 -45.03
N LYS A 18 4.79 29.96 -45.88
CA LYS A 18 6.05 29.25 -45.65
C LYS A 18 6.81 29.80 -44.43
N THR A 19 6.82 31.11 -44.25
CA THR A 19 7.41 31.77 -43.08
C THR A 19 6.61 31.44 -41.82
N CYS A 20 5.28 31.38 -41.88
CA CYS A 20 4.41 30.95 -40.79
C CYS A 20 4.66 29.49 -40.40
N MET A 21 4.77 28.57 -41.38
CA MET A 21 5.10 27.17 -41.13
C MET A 21 6.52 27.00 -40.54
N ASN A 22 7.50 27.78 -41.02
CA ASN A 22 8.84 27.84 -40.42
C ASN A 22 8.82 28.45 -39.02
N TRP A 23 7.99 29.46 -38.77
CA TRP A 23 7.83 30.05 -37.44
C TRP A 23 7.16 29.08 -36.48
N ILE A 24 6.17 28.31 -36.91
CA ILE A 24 5.53 27.27 -36.12
C ILE A 24 6.54 26.15 -35.80
N SER A 25 7.39 25.75 -36.77
CA SER A 25 8.43 24.76 -36.52
C SER A 25 9.57 25.28 -35.63
N THR A 26 9.85 26.59 -35.64
CA THR A 26 10.80 27.20 -34.69
C THR A 26 10.18 27.62 -33.35
N LEU A 27 8.86 27.81 -33.25
CA LEU A 27 8.16 28.09 -31.99
C LEU A 27 8.03 26.84 -31.11
N ASN A 28 8.15 25.64 -31.69
CA ASN A 28 8.07 24.37 -30.98
C ASN A 28 9.31 24.04 -30.10
N CYS A 29 10.12 25.03 -29.74
CA CYS A 29 11.35 24.79 -28.98
C CYS A 29 11.72 25.97 -28.07
N SER A 30 11.00 26.18 -26.96
CA SER A 30 11.46 27.16 -25.95
C SER A 30 11.20 26.80 -24.50
N LYS A 31 10.10 26.11 -24.17
CA LYS A 31 9.85 25.59 -22.82
C LYS A 31 8.90 24.41 -22.92
N SER A 32 9.31 23.26 -22.43
CA SER A 32 8.48 22.07 -22.32
C SER A 32 8.99 21.32 -21.11
N ASN A 33 8.15 21.21 -20.09
CA ASN A 33 8.54 20.66 -18.80
C ASN A 33 7.59 19.52 -18.47
N SER A 34 8.16 18.40 -18.08
CA SER A 34 7.39 17.23 -17.66
C SER A 34 6.80 17.48 -16.27
N PRO A 35 5.59 16.97 -15.99
CA PRO A 35 4.99 17.08 -14.68
C PRO A 35 5.83 16.33 -13.64
N ASP A 36 6.12 17.00 -12.53
CA ASP A 36 6.49 16.35 -11.28
C ASP A 36 5.20 15.91 -10.56
N VAL A 37 5.02 14.61 -10.39
CA VAL A 37 3.77 14.00 -9.93
C VAL A 37 3.94 13.48 -8.52
N ASN A 38 3.16 14.05 -7.61
CA ASN A 38 3.19 13.77 -6.19
C ASN A 38 1.82 13.28 -5.71
N VAL A 39 1.76 12.13 -5.05
CA VAL A 39 0.54 11.62 -4.42
C VAL A 39 0.61 11.82 -2.91
N PHE A 40 -0.49 12.27 -2.32
CA PHE A 40 -0.68 12.52 -0.90
C PHE A 40 -1.91 11.81 -0.41
N MET A 41 -1.95 11.54 0.89
CA MET A 41 -3.12 10.98 1.54
C MET A 41 -3.33 11.63 2.90
N ARG A 42 -4.58 11.79 3.28
CA ARG A 42 -4.99 12.19 4.63
C ARG A 42 -6.22 11.40 5.06
N LYS A 43 -6.46 11.30 6.37
CA LYS A 43 -7.75 10.83 6.90
C LYS A 43 -8.85 11.81 6.48
N ALA A 44 -10.02 11.30 6.13
CA ALA A 44 -11.18 12.17 5.95
C ALA A 44 -11.53 12.82 7.29
N SER A 45 -11.91 14.09 7.25
CA SER A 45 -12.18 14.86 8.46
C SER A 45 -13.47 14.40 9.16
N ASP A 46 -14.43 13.92 8.37
CA ASP A 46 -15.79 13.61 8.83
C ASP A 46 -16.05 12.11 9.02
N ASP A 47 -15.16 11.23 8.51
CA ASP A 47 -15.33 9.78 8.51
C ASP A 47 -13.99 9.05 8.70
N HIS A 48 -13.80 8.43 9.87
CA HIS A 48 -12.57 7.69 10.20
C HIS A 48 -12.38 6.38 9.41
N SER A 49 -13.42 5.90 8.73
CA SER A 49 -13.33 4.75 7.82
C SER A 49 -12.81 5.14 6.43
N LYS A 50 -12.72 6.45 6.13
CA LYS A 50 -12.32 6.97 4.82
C LYS A 50 -10.96 7.66 4.81
N LEU A 51 -10.34 7.63 3.65
CA LEU A 51 -9.10 8.34 3.33
C LEU A 51 -9.33 9.23 2.11
N VAL A 52 -8.69 10.39 2.08
CA VAL A 52 -8.66 11.27 0.92
C VAL A 52 -7.31 11.09 0.24
N LEU A 53 -7.31 10.46 -0.94
CA LEU A 53 -6.17 10.43 -1.86
C LEU A 53 -6.12 11.73 -2.64
N SER A 54 -4.93 12.28 -2.82
CA SER A 54 -4.68 13.49 -3.60
C SER A 54 -3.49 13.29 -4.51
N CYS A 55 -3.65 13.45 -5.82
CA CYS A 55 -2.54 13.56 -6.74
C CYS A 55 -2.33 15.02 -7.15
N LEU A 56 -1.08 15.49 -7.15
CA LEU A 56 -0.65 16.81 -7.60
C LEU A 56 0.37 16.63 -8.72
N ALA A 57 0.06 17.15 -9.90
CA ALA A 57 1.06 17.41 -10.92
C ALA A 57 1.49 18.88 -10.80
N THR A 58 2.79 19.18 -10.81
CA THR A 58 3.33 20.55 -10.84
C THR A 58 4.53 20.65 -11.77
N GLY A 59 4.97 21.85 -12.11
CA GLY A 59 6.15 22.06 -12.94
C GLY A 59 5.92 21.80 -14.43
N PHE A 60 4.70 21.45 -14.85
CA PHE A 60 4.45 21.04 -16.24
C PHE A 60 4.16 22.21 -17.18
N TYR A 61 4.56 22.04 -18.44
CA TYR A 61 4.21 22.91 -19.56
C TYR A 61 4.31 22.09 -20.86
N PRO A 62 3.36 22.16 -21.80
CA PRO A 62 2.23 23.09 -21.90
C PRO A 62 1.08 22.81 -20.92
N ARG A 63 0.06 23.67 -20.92
CA ARG A 63 -1.06 23.66 -19.94
C ARG A 63 -1.88 22.38 -19.96
N ASP A 64 -2.03 21.72 -21.11
CA ASP A 64 -2.92 20.58 -21.25
C ASP A 64 -2.35 19.33 -20.59
N ILE A 65 -3.11 18.73 -19.67
CA ILE A 65 -2.75 17.55 -18.90
C ILE A 65 -4.00 16.71 -18.62
N GLU A 66 -3.89 15.39 -18.68
CA GLU A 66 -4.90 14.47 -18.18
C GLU A 66 -4.36 13.76 -16.94
N MET A 67 -5.11 13.83 -15.82
CA MET A 67 -4.71 13.21 -14.56
C MET A 67 -5.88 12.42 -13.97
N ASN A 68 -5.65 11.14 -13.71
CA ASN A 68 -6.64 10.25 -13.13
C ASN A 68 -6.04 9.48 -11.96
N ILE A 69 -6.83 9.31 -10.89
CA ILE A 69 -6.53 8.33 -9.86
C ILE A 69 -7.23 7.04 -10.27
N ARG A 70 -6.50 5.93 -10.29
CA ARG A 70 -7.00 4.61 -10.68
C ARG A 70 -6.89 3.65 -9.51
N LEU A 71 -7.73 2.63 -9.52
CA LEU A 71 -7.68 1.45 -8.67
C LEU A 71 -7.52 0.24 -9.57
N ASP A 72 -6.44 -0.51 -9.41
CA ASP A 72 -6.08 -1.67 -10.23
C ASP A 72 -6.16 -1.34 -11.74
N GLY A 73 -5.70 -0.14 -12.12
CA GLY A 73 -5.73 0.37 -13.50
C GLY A 73 -7.09 0.91 -13.97
N SER A 74 -8.16 0.83 -13.18
CA SER A 74 -9.49 1.37 -13.50
C SER A 74 -9.66 2.78 -12.95
N LYS A 75 -10.06 3.74 -13.80
CA LYS A 75 -10.29 5.14 -13.39
C LYS A 75 -11.38 5.22 -12.32
N LEU A 76 -11.08 5.91 -11.21
CA LEU A 76 -12.06 6.13 -10.15
C LEU A 76 -13.03 7.27 -10.50
N GLU A 77 -14.30 7.05 -10.13
CA GLU A 77 -15.37 8.04 -10.17
C GLU A 77 -15.42 8.88 -8.89
N GLY A 78 -16.14 10.00 -8.89
CA GLY A 78 -16.27 10.87 -7.71
C GLY A 78 -15.01 11.67 -7.35
N LYS A 79 -14.03 11.74 -8.26
CA LYS A 79 -12.84 12.57 -8.09
C LYS A 79 -13.15 14.05 -8.25
N ILE A 80 -12.48 14.87 -7.47
CA ILE A 80 -12.55 16.33 -7.53
C ILE A 80 -11.20 16.83 -8.05
N SER A 81 -11.20 17.41 -9.25
CA SER A 81 -10.02 18.04 -9.83
C SER A 81 -10.07 19.54 -9.63
N SER A 82 -8.97 20.12 -9.17
CA SER A 82 -8.77 21.56 -9.17
C SER A 82 -8.67 22.07 -10.60
N GLU A 83 -8.93 23.36 -10.77
CA GLU A 83 -8.50 24.05 -11.98
C GLU A 83 -6.96 24.00 -12.11
N ILE A 84 -6.48 24.12 -13.34
CA ILE A 84 -5.06 24.24 -13.64
C ILE A 84 -4.59 25.66 -13.30
N ARG A 85 -3.65 25.77 -12.37
CA ARG A 85 -3.14 27.04 -11.85
C ARG A 85 -1.71 27.30 -12.32
N PRO A 86 -1.35 28.53 -12.68
CA PRO A 86 0.03 28.88 -13.00
C PRO A 86 0.91 28.95 -11.74
N ASN A 87 2.19 28.66 -11.91
CA ASN A 87 3.27 28.87 -10.95
C ASN A 87 4.05 30.16 -11.27
N ASN A 88 4.93 30.60 -10.36
CA ASN A 88 5.77 31.79 -10.53
C ASN A 88 6.98 31.57 -11.48
N ASP A 89 7.10 30.40 -12.09
CA ASP A 89 8.17 29.98 -13.01
C ASP A 89 7.65 29.70 -14.43
N GLU A 90 6.42 30.15 -14.73
CA GLU A 90 5.69 29.95 -16.00
C GLU A 90 5.26 28.50 -16.27
N THR A 91 5.33 27.63 -15.27
CA THR A 91 4.76 26.27 -15.32
C THR A 91 3.36 26.22 -14.72
N PHE A 92 2.72 25.06 -14.79
CA PHE A 92 1.39 24.84 -14.25
C PHE A 92 1.37 23.77 -13.15
N GLN A 93 0.32 23.80 -12.34
CA GLN A 93 -0.01 22.77 -11.37
C GLN A 93 -1.51 22.44 -11.40
N MET A 94 -1.84 21.19 -11.09
CA MET A 94 -3.20 20.70 -10.96
C MET A 94 -3.25 19.61 -9.88
N ARG A 95 -4.33 19.59 -9.09
CA ARG A 95 -4.56 18.60 -8.04
C ARG A 95 -5.87 17.85 -8.28
N THR A 96 -5.86 16.53 -8.18
CA THR A 96 -7.06 15.68 -8.18
C THR A 96 -7.16 14.97 -6.85
N THR A 97 -8.35 14.87 -6.27
CA THR A 97 -8.59 14.17 -5.00
C THR A 97 -9.76 13.21 -5.10
N VAL A 98 -9.72 12.10 -4.37
CA VAL A 98 -10.82 11.14 -4.27
C VAL A 98 -10.90 10.59 -2.84
N GLU A 99 -12.12 10.40 -2.34
CA GLU A 99 -12.35 9.68 -1.09
C GLU A 99 -12.41 8.17 -1.35
N ILE A 100 -11.66 7.39 -0.57
CA ILE A 100 -11.62 5.93 -0.65
C ILE A 100 -11.88 5.32 0.72
N ASP A 101 -12.34 4.07 0.72
CA ASP A 101 -12.45 3.28 1.94
C ASP A 101 -11.06 2.79 2.39
N ARG A 102 -10.74 2.98 3.67
CA ARG A 102 -9.45 2.61 4.26
C ARG A 102 -9.12 1.13 4.11
N ASN A 103 -10.14 0.27 4.16
CA ASN A 103 -10.04 -1.19 4.17
C ASN A 103 -10.15 -1.80 2.76
N HIS A 104 -10.41 -0.98 1.74
CA HIS A 104 -10.46 -1.48 0.37
C HIS A 104 -9.09 -2.04 -0.05
N LYS A 105 -9.12 -3.23 -0.64
CA LYS A 105 -7.93 -3.92 -1.17
C LYS A 105 -7.74 -3.53 -2.64
N GLY A 106 -6.49 -3.38 -3.07
CA GLY A 106 -6.12 -3.01 -4.44
C GLY A 106 -5.00 -1.98 -4.46
N SER A 107 -4.39 -1.83 -5.64
CA SER A 107 -3.32 -0.87 -5.89
C SER A 107 -3.91 0.42 -6.46
N TYR A 108 -3.55 1.55 -5.85
CA TYR A 108 -3.94 2.86 -6.34
C TYR A 108 -2.76 3.51 -7.05
N ASP A 109 -3.02 4.13 -8.19
CA ASP A 109 -2.00 4.88 -8.90
C ASP A 109 -2.55 6.22 -9.39
N CYS A 110 -1.66 7.21 -9.47
CA CYS A 110 -1.93 8.44 -10.20
C CYS A 110 -1.37 8.34 -11.61
N PHE A 111 -2.28 8.26 -12.57
CA PHE A 111 -1.99 8.16 -13.98
C PHE A 111 -2.06 9.53 -14.65
N VAL A 112 -0.94 9.96 -15.23
CA VAL A 112 -0.75 11.28 -15.83
C VAL A 112 -0.35 11.13 -17.29
N ILE A 113 -1.12 11.77 -18.17
CA ILE A 113 -0.80 11.95 -19.58
C ILE A 113 -0.49 13.42 -19.80
N HIS A 114 0.66 13.71 -20.38
CA HIS A 114 1.09 15.05 -20.72
C HIS A 114 1.92 15.02 -22.00
N SER A 115 1.86 16.07 -22.83
CA SER A 115 2.51 16.08 -24.15
C SER A 115 4.03 16.02 -24.09
N ASN A 116 4.65 16.36 -22.96
CA ASN A 116 6.09 16.27 -22.74
C ASN A 116 6.53 14.92 -22.15
N LEU A 117 5.61 13.96 -22.00
CA LEU A 117 5.91 12.61 -21.59
C LEU A 117 5.91 11.69 -22.81
N THR A 118 6.98 10.91 -23.00
CA THR A 118 7.06 9.89 -24.07
C THR A 118 6.04 8.77 -23.84
N GLU A 119 5.80 8.45 -22.57
CA GLU A 119 4.81 7.48 -22.12
C GLU A 119 4.08 8.03 -20.89
N PRO A 120 2.82 7.65 -20.66
CA PRO A 120 2.10 8.08 -19.47
C PRO A 120 2.83 7.71 -18.18
N VAL A 121 2.88 8.63 -17.22
CA VAL A 121 3.45 8.38 -15.90
C VAL A 121 2.38 7.77 -14.99
N SER A 122 2.72 6.68 -14.34
CA SER A 122 1.87 6.02 -13.34
C SER A 122 2.62 6.02 -12.01
N VAL A 123 2.20 6.87 -11.07
CA VAL A 123 2.80 6.93 -9.73
C VAL A 123 1.96 6.08 -8.78
N GLU A 124 2.45 4.89 -8.46
CA GLU A 124 1.80 3.97 -7.53
C GLU A 124 1.85 4.46 -6.08
N TRP A 125 0.83 4.08 -5.33
CA TRP A 125 0.81 4.20 -3.89
C TRP A 125 1.30 2.91 -3.22
N GLU A 126 2.42 3.02 -2.52
CA GLU A 126 3.07 1.91 -1.84
C GLU A 126 2.46 1.63 -0.46
N ARG A 127 1.71 0.53 -0.38
CA ARG A 127 1.34 -0.13 0.88
C ARG A 127 2.11 -1.43 0.98
N HIS A 128 2.91 -1.55 2.03
CA HIS A 128 3.61 -2.77 2.36
C HIS A 128 3.07 -3.39 3.64
N HIS A 129 3.06 -4.71 3.71
CA HIS A 129 2.65 -5.44 4.90
C HIS A 129 3.51 -6.69 5.07
N PHE A 130 3.95 -6.91 6.30
CA PHE A 130 4.64 -8.12 6.71
C PHE A 130 3.91 -8.70 7.90
N PHE A 131 3.51 -9.96 7.82
CA PHE A 131 2.81 -10.62 8.91
C PHE A 131 3.04 -12.13 8.94
N TYR A 132 2.88 -12.67 10.14
CA TYR A 132 2.70 -14.09 10.37
C TYR A 132 1.22 -14.39 10.56
N ARG A 133 0.78 -15.49 9.98
CA ARG A 133 -0.56 -16.06 10.16
C ARG A 133 -0.43 -17.42 10.79
N PHE A 134 -1.22 -17.67 11.82
CA PHE A 134 -1.32 -18.95 12.52
C PHE A 134 -2.78 -19.40 12.51
N ILE A 135 -3.00 -20.68 12.25
CA ILE A 135 -4.31 -21.31 12.31
C ILE A 135 -4.14 -22.64 13.04
N VAL A 136 -4.99 -22.91 14.02
CA VAL A 136 -5.03 -24.18 14.75
C VAL A 136 -6.47 -24.70 14.78
N LEU A 137 -6.63 -26.01 14.60
CA LEU A 137 -7.91 -26.71 14.53
C LEU A 137 -8.01 -27.71 15.69
N SER A 138 -9.17 -27.77 16.35
CA SER A 138 -9.39 -28.71 17.48
C SER A 138 -9.54 -30.15 16.98
N LYS A 139 -10.13 -30.31 15.80
CA LYS A 139 -10.33 -31.59 15.12
C LYS A 139 -10.10 -31.39 13.63
N ALA A 140 -9.10 -32.07 13.10
CA ALA A 140 -8.65 -31.93 11.74
C ALA A 140 -8.70 -33.30 11.04
N GLU A 141 -9.88 -33.69 10.55
CA GLU A 141 -10.06 -35.02 9.91
C GLU A 141 -9.29 -35.13 8.59
N ASN A 142 -9.30 -34.07 7.78
CA ASN A 142 -8.66 -34.02 6.46
C ASN A 142 -7.70 -32.83 6.28
N PHE A 143 -7.46 -32.06 7.34
CA PHE A 143 -6.66 -30.84 7.31
C PHE A 143 -5.53 -30.93 8.33
N PRO A 144 -4.43 -30.17 8.15
CA PRO A 144 -3.44 -30.04 9.20
C PRO A 144 -4.06 -29.37 10.43
N ASP A 145 -3.78 -29.92 11.62
CA ASP A 145 -4.27 -29.38 12.90
C ASP A 145 -3.61 -28.04 13.28
N PHE A 146 -2.52 -27.69 12.60
CA PHE A 146 -1.79 -26.43 12.75
C PHE A 146 -1.15 -26.01 11.43
N THR A 147 -1.33 -24.75 11.05
CA THR A 147 -0.62 -24.13 9.94
C THR A 147 -0.08 -22.78 10.36
N ALA A 148 1.13 -22.46 9.91
CA ALA A 148 1.68 -21.13 10.09
C ALA A 148 2.48 -20.69 8.86
N GLU A 149 2.38 -19.41 8.51
CA GLU A 149 3.06 -18.82 7.36
C GLU A 149 3.48 -17.38 7.61
N ALA A 150 4.58 -16.96 7.00
CA ALA A 150 5.04 -15.58 6.95
C ALA A 150 4.80 -15.04 5.54
N VAL A 151 4.16 -13.87 5.43
CA VAL A 151 3.78 -13.23 4.17
C VAL A 151 4.29 -11.80 4.16
N ALA A 152 4.94 -11.40 3.06
CA ALA A 152 5.35 -10.03 2.78
C ALA A 152 4.74 -9.63 1.44
N ASP A 153 3.88 -8.60 1.39
CA ASP A 153 3.26 -8.10 0.14
C ASP A 153 2.67 -9.21 -0.74
N ASP A 154 1.81 -10.03 -0.12
CA ASP A 154 1.18 -11.23 -0.69
C ASP A 154 2.13 -12.36 -1.15
N ARG A 155 3.44 -12.19 -0.97
CA ARG A 155 4.44 -13.24 -1.20
C ARG A 155 4.62 -14.07 0.07
N ARG A 156 4.31 -15.37 -0.02
CA ARG A 156 4.63 -16.33 1.05
C ARG A 156 6.13 -16.55 1.16
N MET A 157 6.73 -16.01 2.21
CA MET A 157 8.16 -16.02 2.48
C MET A 157 8.61 -17.35 3.11
N LYS A 158 7.87 -17.77 4.14
CA LYS A 158 8.13 -19.00 4.91
C LYS A 158 6.81 -19.68 5.26
N HIS A 159 6.87 -20.97 5.52
CA HIS A 159 5.79 -21.72 6.16
C HIS A 159 6.34 -22.72 7.16
N TYR A 160 5.55 -23.02 8.17
CA TYR A 160 5.87 -24.03 9.16
C TYR A 160 5.60 -25.42 8.59
N ASN A 161 6.59 -26.30 8.64
CA ASN A 161 6.46 -27.70 8.27
C ASN A 161 6.21 -28.52 9.55
N THR A 162 5.06 -29.15 9.64
CA THR A 162 4.63 -29.93 10.80
C THR A 162 5.29 -31.29 10.92
N GLU A 163 5.87 -31.85 9.85
CA GLU A 163 6.53 -33.17 9.88
C GLU A 163 7.91 -33.09 10.52
N VAL A 164 8.63 -32.00 10.27
CA VAL A 164 9.99 -31.76 10.80
C VAL A 164 10.04 -30.65 11.85
N GLU A 165 8.88 -30.12 12.22
CA GLU A 165 8.67 -29.08 13.24
C GLU A 165 9.53 -27.81 13.06
N ASP A 166 9.70 -27.37 11.81
CA ASP A 166 10.65 -26.33 11.44
C ASP A 166 10.10 -25.39 10.34
N TRP A 167 10.63 -24.17 10.29
CA TRP A 167 10.27 -23.17 9.28
C TRP A 167 10.99 -23.42 7.97
N LYS A 168 10.24 -23.64 6.90
CA LYS A 168 10.77 -23.77 5.54
C LYS A 168 10.62 -22.46 4.78
N ARG A 169 11.71 -22.03 4.18
CA ARG A 169 11.80 -20.85 3.29
C ARG A 169 11.29 -21.26 1.90
N VAL A 170 10.48 -20.40 1.27
CA VAL A 170 9.83 -20.71 -0.02
C VAL A 170 10.27 -19.69 -1.08
N ASN A 171 9.74 -18.47 -1.01
CA ASN A 171 9.94 -17.45 -2.07
C ASN A 171 10.80 -16.28 -1.55
N LEU A 172 12.05 -16.54 -1.20
CA LEU A 172 13.00 -15.50 -0.77
C LEU A 172 13.89 -15.06 -1.94
N PHE A 173 13.98 -13.75 -2.15
CA PHE A 173 15.01 -13.15 -3.00
C PHE A 173 16.39 -13.22 -2.34
N GLU A 174 17.44 -12.92 -3.09
CA GLU A 174 18.81 -12.99 -2.58
C GLU A 174 19.02 -12.05 -1.40
N TYR A 175 18.47 -10.83 -1.46
CA TYR A 175 18.46 -9.89 -0.34
C TYR A 175 17.72 -10.40 0.90
N ASP A 176 16.57 -11.06 0.72
CA ASP A 176 15.77 -11.66 1.82
C ASP A 176 16.53 -12.75 2.59
N ARG A 177 17.61 -13.30 2.01
CA ARG A 177 18.44 -14.33 2.67
C ARG A 177 19.46 -13.74 3.62
N ILE A 178 19.78 -12.47 3.46
CA ILE A 178 20.85 -11.76 4.18
C ILE A 178 20.30 -11.14 5.46
N GLU A 179 19.06 -10.60 5.44
CA GLU A 179 18.41 -10.08 6.64
C GLU A 179 17.53 -11.13 7.33
N PRO A 180 17.68 -11.35 8.66
CA PRO A 180 16.79 -12.24 9.39
C PRO A 180 15.38 -11.64 9.48
N LEU A 181 14.36 -12.42 9.10
CA LEU A 181 12.97 -12.05 9.35
C LEU A 181 12.73 -11.98 10.86
N PRO A 182 11.97 -10.98 11.36
CA PRO A 182 11.51 -11.00 12.74
C PRO A 182 10.55 -12.17 12.90
N GLU A 183 10.80 -13.06 13.87
CA GLU A 183 9.97 -14.25 14.10
C GLU A 183 9.30 -14.17 15.47
N PRO A 184 7.97 -14.41 15.56
CA PRO A 184 7.28 -14.52 16.84
C PRO A 184 7.67 -15.82 17.56
N TYR A 185 7.80 -15.76 18.88
CA TYR A 185 8.42 -16.82 19.69
C TYR A 185 7.47 -17.98 19.98
N GLU A 186 6.15 -17.74 19.97
CA GLU A 186 5.20 -18.72 20.48
C GLU A 186 5.24 -20.03 19.67
N PRO A 187 5.53 -21.19 20.32
CA PRO A 187 5.60 -22.48 19.64
C PRO A 187 4.20 -23.01 19.30
N ARG A 188 4.14 -24.03 18.45
CA ARG A 188 2.88 -24.71 18.06
C ARG A 188 1.99 -25.07 19.26
N ASP A 189 2.58 -25.63 20.31
CA ASP A 189 1.85 -26.08 21.49
C ASP A 189 1.16 -24.94 22.25
N TRP A 190 1.75 -23.74 22.22
CA TRP A 190 1.09 -22.55 22.78
C TRP A 190 -0.28 -22.35 22.14
N TYR A 191 -0.35 -22.35 20.80
CA TYR A 191 -1.62 -22.16 20.08
C TYR A 191 -2.64 -23.26 20.37
N LYS A 192 -2.17 -24.51 20.47
CA LYS A 192 -3.04 -25.65 20.82
C LYS A 192 -3.61 -25.50 22.23
N ASP A 193 -2.82 -25.06 23.19
CA ASP A 193 -3.28 -24.85 24.56
C ASP A 193 -4.24 -23.67 24.65
N GLN A 194 -3.99 -22.58 23.91
CA GLN A 194 -4.96 -21.47 23.83
C GLN A 194 -6.29 -21.93 23.23
N LEU A 195 -6.26 -22.76 22.17
CA LEU A 195 -7.48 -23.29 21.58
C LEU A 195 -8.28 -24.13 22.58
N LYS A 196 -7.62 -24.99 23.38
CA LYS A 196 -8.29 -25.78 24.43
C LYS A 196 -8.96 -24.92 25.50
N ILE A 197 -8.40 -23.74 25.79
CA ILE A 197 -8.98 -22.82 26.79
C ILE A 197 -10.19 -22.07 26.21
N VAL A 198 -10.13 -21.65 24.94
CA VAL A 198 -11.24 -20.92 24.29
C VAL A 198 -12.38 -21.88 23.87
N SER A 199 -12.03 -23.11 23.51
CA SER A 199 -12.97 -24.13 23.05
C SER A 199 -13.65 -24.80 24.24
N ASN A 200 -14.97 -24.67 24.31
CA ASN A 200 -15.81 -25.35 25.30
C ASN A 200 -16.40 -26.66 24.74
N CYS A 201 -15.98 -27.09 23.55
CA CYS A 201 -16.61 -28.20 22.83
C CYS A 201 -15.59 -29.29 22.48
N THR A 202 -15.85 -30.51 22.93
CA THR A 202 -14.99 -31.68 22.67
C THR A 202 -15.30 -32.38 21.34
N GLN A 203 -16.42 -32.03 20.68
CA GLN A 203 -16.87 -32.66 19.43
C GLN A 203 -16.93 -31.68 18.24
N CYS A 204 -16.52 -30.43 18.43
CA CYS A 204 -16.56 -29.40 17.40
C CYS A 204 -15.21 -29.30 16.67
N SER A 205 -15.25 -28.80 15.44
CA SER A 205 -14.08 -28.40 14.66
C SER A 205 -13.88 -26.89 14.82
N ASP A 206 -13.46 -26.47 16.01
CA ASP A 206 -13.21 -25.08 16.35
C ASP A 206 -11.88 -24.61 15.76
N VAL A 207 -11.83 -23.34 15.38
CA VAL A 207 -10.68 -22.71 14.74
C VAL A 207 -10.22 -21.51 15.55
N LEU A 208 -8.95 -21.51 15.97
CA LEU A 208 -8.29 -20.32 16.49
C LEU A 208 -7.28 -19.81 15.45
N GLN A 209 -7.35 -18.52 15.16
CA GLN A 209 -6.49 -17.82 14.22
C GLN A 209 -5.74 -16.70 14.93
N ARG A 210 -4.51 -16.45 14.53
CA ARG A 210 -3.74 -15.25 14.91
C ARG A 210 -3.10 -14.64 13.68
N ILE A 211 -3.19 -13.32 13.56
CA ILE A 211 -2.44 -12.54 12.58
C ILE A 211 -1.64 -11.49 13.34
N ILE A 212 -0.31 -11.54 13.19
CA ILE A 212 0.61 -10.63 13.87
C ILE A 212 1.63 -10.06 12.89
N GLY A 213 1.82 -8.75 12.89
CA GLY A 213 2.71 -8.10 11.94
C GLY A 213 2.68 -6.60 11.96
N CYS A 214 3.14 -6.02 10.86
CA CYS A 214 3.27 -4.59 10.65
C CYS A 214 2.87 -4.22 9.23
N LYS A 215 2.47 -2.96 9.06
CA LYS A 215 2.06 -2.34 7.82
C LYS A 215 2.73 -0.98 7.69
N LEU A 216 3.31 -0.74 6.52
CA LEU A 216 3.97 0.50 6.15
C LEU A 216 3.23 1.12 4.97
N GLU A 217 2.86 2.39 5.11
CA GLU A 217 2.27 3.19 4.04
C GLU A 217 3.25 4.33 3.76
N LYS A 218 3.68 4.50 2.50
CA LYS A 218 4.59 5.57 2.09
C LYS A 218 3.91 6.55 1.15
N PHE A 219 4.41 7.78 1.15
CA PHE A 219 4.23 8.70 0.04
C PHE A 219 5.11 8.26 -1.15
N PRO A 220 4.75 8.61 -2.39
CA PRO A 220 5.56 8.26 -3.56
C PRO A 220 6.99 8.82 -3.54
N ASN A 221 7.19 9.95 -2.86
CA ASN A 221 8.53 10.51 -2.63
C ASN A 221 9.39 9.68 -1.65
N GLY A 222 8.91 8.52 -1.20
CA GLY A 222 9.58 7.60 -0.28
C GLY A 222 9.39 7.93 1.20
N THR A 223 8.74 9.04 1.54
CA THR A 223 8.51 9.43 2.95
C THR A 223 7.51 8.48 3.61
N VAL A 224 7.84 7.96 4.79
CA VAL A 224 6.94 7.12 5.60
C VAL A 224 5.73 7.97 6.04
N MET A 225 4.53 7.57 5.62
CA MET A 225 3.28 8.22 6.00
C MET A 225 2.74 7.65 7.29
N ASN A 226 2.69 6.32 7.37
CA ASN A 226 2.08 5.62 8.48
C ASN A 226 2.77 4.27 8.65
N LEU A 227 3.11 3.95 9.89
CA LEU A 227 3.71 2.69 10.27
C LEU A 227 2.89 2.15 11.43
N THR A 228 2.23 1.02 11.21
CA THR A 228 1.29 0.44 12.16
C THR A 228 1.62 -1.01 12.41
N VAL A 229 1.30 -1.48 13.60
CA VAL A 229 1.48 -2.87 14.02
C VAL A 229 0.14 -3.46 14.44
N PHE A 230 0.02 -4.77 14.37
CA PHE A 230 -1.18 -5.50 14.77
C PHE A 230 -0.81 -6.87 15.35
N ASP A 231 -1.59 -7.32 16.33
CA ASP A 231 -1.61 -8.70 16.82
C ASP A 231 -3.07 -9.01 17.19
N GLU A 232 -3.72 -9.77 16.32
CA GLU A 232 -5.16 -10.01 16.37
C GLU A 232 -5.44 -11.52 16.40
N TYR A 233 -6.37 -11.91 17.28
CA TYR A 233 -6.85 -13.28 17.40
C TYR A 233 -8.31 -13.36 16.96
N GLY A 234 -8.62 -14.40 16.20
CA GLY A 234 -9.98 -14.78 15.79
C GLY A 234 -10.32 -16.19 16.26
N PHE A 235 -11.59 -16.42 16.61
CA PHE A 235 -12.12 -17.72 17.00
C PHE A 235 -13.45 -17.97 16.29
N ASP A 236 -13.57 -19.06 15.54
CA ASP A 236 -14.76 -19.43 14.74
C ASP A 236 -15.38 -18.23 14.01
N GLU A 237 -14.62 -17.62 13.10
CA GLU A 237 -15.02 -16.45 12.28
C GLU A 237 -15.30 -15.15 13.07
N ASN A 238 -15.13 -15.15 14.39
CA ASN A 238 -15.37 -13.98 15.23
C ASN A 238 -14.07 -13.39 15.79
N TYR A 239 -14.02 -12.06 15.93
CA TYR A 239 -12.91 -11.39 16.63
C TYR A 239 -12.87 -11.83 18.10
N LEU A 240 -11.72 -12.33 18.55
CA LEU A 240 -11.51 -12.78 19.91
C LEU A 240 -10.83 -11.68 20.74
N MET A 241 -9.64 -11.27 20.33
CA MET A 241 -8.77 -10.40 21.12
C MET A 241 -7.80 -9.63 20.22
N ALA A 242 -7.32 -8.47 20.66
CA ALA A 242 -6.25 -7.73 19.99
C ALA A 242 -5.25 -7.18 21.00
N PHE A 243 -3.98 -7.07 20.64
CA PHE A 243 -2.97 -6.41 21.46
C PHE A 243 -2.87 -4.92 21.09
N ASN A 244 -2.93 -4.05 22.09
CA ASN A 244 -2.63 -2.63 21.91
C ASN A 244 -1.14 -2.41 22.17
N TYR A 245 -0.40 -2.09 21.11
CA TYR A 245 1.04 -1.84 21.17
C TYR A 245 1.40 -0.62 22.03
N ASP A 246 0.65 0.47 21.94
CA ASP A 246 0.95 1.72 22.64
C ASP A 246 0.75 1.60 24.16
N THR A 247 -0.29 0.88 24.57
CA THR A 247 -0.63 0.72 26.00
C THR A 247 -0.09 -0.57 26.61
N LEU A 248 0.42 -1.50 25.79
CA LEU A 248 0.85 -2.85 26.19
C LEU A 248 -0.27 -3.63 26.92
N GLN A 249 -1.49 -3.53 26.41
CA GLN A 249 -2.67 -4.18 27.00
C GLN A 249 -3.45 -4.95 25.96
N TRP A 250 -4.03 -6.07 26.38
CA TRP A 250 -4.97 -6.82 25.56
C TRP A 250 -6.35 -6.17 25.56
N ILE A 251 -6.98 -6.13 24.40
CA ILE A 251 -8.34 -5.65 24.18
C ILE A 251 -9.21 -6.87 23.91
N ASP A 252 -10.16 -7.17 24.80
CA ASP A 252 -11.18 -8.19 24.54
C ASP A 252 -12.16 -7.71 23.46
N LYS A 253 -12.44 -8.58 22.49
CA LYS A 253 -13.43 -8.33 21.42
C LYS A 253 -14.66 -9.22 21.54
N SER A 254 -14.60 -10.27 22.38
CA SER A 254 -15.73 -11.14 22.67
C SER A 254 -15.76 -11.58 24.15
N PRO A 255 -16.93 -12.02 24.66
CA PRO A 255 -17.04 -12.53 26.03
C PRO A 255 -16.11 -13.70 26.34
N LYS A 256 -15.83 -14.57 25.35
CA LYS A 256 -14.90 -15.70 25.47
C LYS A 256 -13.47 -15.25 25.79
N ALA A 257 -13.07 -14.05 25.37
CA ALA A 257 -11.72 -13.55 25.61
C ALA A 257 -11.51 -13.03 27.04
N LYS A 258 -12.56 -12.78 27.83
CA LYS A 258 -12.42 -12.12 29.15
C LYS A 258 -11.59 -12.90 30.15
N GLU A 259 -11.72 -14.22 30.16
CA GLU A 259 -10.96 -15.08 31.07
C GLU A 259 -9.48 -15.15 30.67
N ILE A 260 -9.22 -15.41 29.40
CA ILE A 260 -7.86 -15.52 28.84
C ILE A 260 -7.13 -14.18 28.92
N LYS A 261 -7.83 -13.07 28.67
CA LYS A 261 -7.27 -11.72 28.81
C LYS A 261 -6.71 -11.47 30.20
N LYS A 262 -7.41 -11.88 31.27
CA LYS A 262 -6.90 -11.71 32.65
C LYS A 262 -5.59 -12.46 32.84
N ASP A 263 -5.47 -13.64 32.25
CA ASP A 263 -4.24 -14.41 32.30
C ASP A 263 -3.12 -13.72 31.52
N TRP A 264 -3.36 -13.39 30.25
CA TRP A 264 -2.38 -12.75 29.37
C TRP A 264 -1.94 -11.37 29.85
N ASP A 265 -2.81 -10.62 30.54
CA ASP A 265 -2.46 -9.33 31.11
C ASP A 265 -1.47 -9.41 32.27
N ARG A 266 -1.41 -10.54 32.98
CA ARG A 266 -0.45 -10.78 34.07
C ARG A 266 0.94 -11.16 33.56
N HIS A 267 1.05 -11.59 32.30
CA HIS A 267 2.32 -12.04 31.71
C HIS A 267 3.14 -10.85 31.18
N THR A 268 3.88 -10.18 32.05
CA THR A 268 4.70 -9.01 31.72
C THR A 268 5.81 -9.31 30.72
N GLU A 269 6.48 -10.45 30.84
CA GLU A 269 7.56 -10.87 29.92
C GLU A 269 7.06 -11.02 28.48
N ARG A 270 5.90 -11.63 28.30
CA ARG A 270 5.27 -11.79 26.98
C ARG A 270 4.95 -10.45 26.35
N LYS A 271 4.44 -9.48 27.12
CA LYS A 271 4.15 -8.12 26.63
C LYS A 271 5.41 -7.42 26.12
N GLN A 272 6.53 -7.55 26.85
CA GLN A 272 7.81 -7.00 26.44
C GLN A 272 8.36 -7.67 25.18
N TYR A 273 8.19 -8.99 25.08
CA TYR A 273 8.56 -9.73 23.88
C TYR A 273 7.75 -9.26 22.66
N LEU A 274 6.42 -9.14 22.78
CA LEU A 274 5.56 -8.67 21.69
C LEU A 274 5.91 -7.24 21.28
N TYR A 275 6.17 -6.36 22.26
CA TYR A 275 6.64 -5.01 21.99
C TYR A 275 7.93 -5.03 21.15
N LYS A 276 8.92 -5.83 21.56
CA LYS A 276 10.19 -5.96 20.83
C LYS A 276 9.96 -6.51 19.41
N TYR A 277 9.21 -7.60 19.26
CA TYR A 277 8.92 -8.19 17.95
C TYR A 277 8.22 -7.19 17.01
N LEU A 278 7.21 -6.47 17.51
CA LEU A 278 6.47 -5.51 16.69
C LEU A 278 7.34 -4.30 16.31
N ASN A 279 8.25 -3.90 17.19
CA ASN A 279 9.28 -2.91 16.85
C ASN A 279 10.25 -3.43 15.77
N ASP A 280 10.77 -4.66 15.92
CA ASP A 280 11.66 -5.28 14.94
C ASP A 280 10.95 -5.46 13.57
N CYS A 281 9.64 -5.75 13.58
CA CYS A 281 8.79 -5.78 12.37
C CYS A 281 8.79 -4.42 11.66
N MET A 282 8.55 -3.34 12.41
CA MET A 282 8.54 -1.97 11.89
C MET A 282 9.88 -1.58 11.28
N ASP A 283 10.99 -1.94 11.94
CA ASP A 283 12.34 -1.70 11.44
C ASP A 283 12.60 -2.50 10.15
N TRP A 284 12.21 -3.78 10.14
CA TRP A 284 12.41 -4.67 9.00
C TRP A 284 11.64 -4.20 7.76
N ILE A 285 10.33 -3.93 7.88
CA ILE A 285 9.49 -3.53 6.74
C ILE A 285 9.94 -2.19 6.13
N SER A 286 10.51 -1.31 6.95
CA SER A 286 11.07 -0.04 6.51
C SER A 286 12.32 -0.22 5.64
N LYS A 287 13.18 -1.19 5.97
CA LYS A 287 14.38 -1.54 5.21
C LYS A 287 14.05 -2.35 3.96
N PHE A 288 13.24 -3.40 4.12
CA PHE A 288 12.83 -4.30 3.04
C PHE A 288 12.30 -3.54 1.83
N ASN A 289 11.46 -2.53 2.04
CA ASN A 289 10.95 -1.72 0.94
C ASN A 289 12.00 -0.79 0.30
N ASN A 290 12.99 -0.28 1.04
CA ASN A 290 14.00 0.60 0.44
C ASN A 290 14.91 -0.16 -0.54
N THR A 291 15.17 -1.45 -0.30
CA THR A 291 16.10 -2.25 -1.11
C THR A 291 15.47 -2.77 -2.41
N ASN A 292 14.15 -2.99 -2.46
CA ASN A 292 13.46 -3.40 -3.69
C ASN A 292 13.48 -2.31 -4.80
N LYS A 293 13.81 -1.05 -4.46
CA LYS A 293 13.94 0.04 -5.43
C LYS A 293 15.33 0.15 -6.07
N SER A 294 16.35 -0.51 -5.52
CA SER A 294 17.73 -0.42 -6.03
C SER A 294 18.11 -1.48 -7.07
N GLU A 295 17.19 -2.41 -7.39
CA GLU A 295 17.42 -3.50 -8.35
C GLU A 295 16.50 -3.43 -9.59
N LEU A 296 15.83 -2.29 -9.82
CA LEU A 296 15.05 -1.99 -11.03
C LEU A 296 15.61 -0.76 -11.76
#